data_AF-A0A498MHY3-F1
#
_entry.id   AF-A0A498MHY3-F1
#
_cell.length_a   1.000
_cell.length_b   1.000
_cell.length_c   1.000
_cell.angle_alpha   90.00
_cell.angle_beta   90.00
_cell.angle_gamma   90.00
#
_symmetry.space_group_name_H-M   'P 1'
#
loop_
_entity.id
_entity.type
_entity.pdbx_description
1 polymer ?
#
loop_
_entity_poly.entity_id
_entity_poly.type
_entity_poly.pdbx_seq_one_letter_code
_entity_poly.pdbx_strand_id
1 'polypeptide(L)'
;MPGVYGPGEYDLAGFCVGAVERGAVLPRLKDIMEGDLLIGVASSGVHSNGFSLVRQILERSGLQYDSPAPFGRPGQTVGEVLLTPTKIYSRLLQPILRSGAVKAYAHITGGGLLENIPRVLPSELAVELDASRWRIPAVFSWLQQEGGLSEDEMSRTFNCGLGAVLVVSKQDAQRVLRLLQAQEEAWIVGSLAHKQPGAEAVVIRNLERSLKDSPGRSPDTSALQNGAHHGEHASRKRTRVAVLISGTGTNLQALMEQVKKPSSSAEIVVVISNRPAVMGLKRAALAGIQTRVVDHKLYGSRAEFDGTIDKVLEEFGVELVCLAGFMRILTGPFVRKWSGKMLNIHPSLLPSFKGVNAQKQALQAGVRVTGCTVHFVAEEVDAGAIVVQEAVPILVTDTEDSLSERIREAEHRAFPAALELVASGAVKLRDDGRMVWSHNVQ
;
A
#
# COMPACT_ATOMS: atom_id res chain seq x y z
N MET A 1 3.08 -16.01 -16.87
CA MET A 1 3.95 -15.74 -15.70
C MET A 1 4.28 -17.06 -15.01
N PRO A 2 5.54 -17.38 -14.69
CA PRO A 2 5.85 -18.59 -13.91
C PRO A 2 5.20 -18.51 -12.52
N GLY A 3 4.39 -19.50 -12.16
CA GLY A 3 3.77 -19.62 -10.82
C GLY A 3 2.37 -19.01 -10.64
N VAL A 4 1.75 -18.43 -11.67
CA VAL A 4 0.41 -17.81 -11.57
C VAL A 4 -0.73 -18.78 -11.95
N TYR A 5 -0.43 -19.81 -12.75
CA TYR A 5 -1.45 -20.75 -13.23
C TYR A 5 -1.21 -22.16 -12.68
N GLY A 6 -2.25 -22.75 -12.11
CA GLY A 6 -2.27 -24.14 -11.68
C GLY A 6 -2.35 -25.14 -12.85
N PRO A 7 -2.10 -26.44 -12.61
CA PRO A 7 -2.32 -27.46 -13.63
C PRO A 7 -3.79 -27.47 -14.10
N GLY A 8 -4.01 -27.21 -15.40
CA GLY A 8 -5.35 -27.19 -16.01
C GLY A 8 -5.93 -25.80 -16.25
N GLU A 9 -5.21 -24.72 -15.91
CA GLU A 9 -5.65 -23.35 -16.18
C GLU A 9 -5.10 -22.84 -17.54
N TYR A 10 -5.88 -22.01 -18.23
CA TYR A 10 -5.55 -21.45 -19.54
C TYR A 10 -5.31 -19.93 -19.44
N ASP A 11 -4.26 -19.46 -20.11
CA ASP A 11 -3.98 -18.03 -20.29
C ASP A 11 -4.64 -17.56 -21.60
N LEU A 12 -5.58 -16.62 -21.50
CA LEU A 12 -6.30 -16.10 -22.65
C LEU A 12 -5.74 -14.72 -23.00
N ALA A 13 -4.74 -14.70 -23.87
CA ALA A 13 -4.14 -13.47 -24.37
C ALA A 13 -4.96 -12.93 -25.56
N GLY A 14 -5.65 -11.80 -25.36
CA GLY A 14 -6.28 -11.03 -26.43
C GLY A 14 -5.39 -9.88 -26.88
N PHE A 15 -5.38 -9.59 -28.18
CA PHE A 15 -4.80 -8.36 -28.72
C PHE A 15 -5.81 -7.67 -29.63
N CYS A 16 -5.73 -6.33 -29.69
CA CYS A 16 -6.45 -5.54 -30.66
C CYS A 16 -5.45 -4.79 -31.55
N VAL A 17 -5.71 -4.74 -32.85
CA VAL A 17 -4.96 -3.91 -33.79
C VAL A 17 -5.84 -2.76 -34.21
N GLY A 18 -5.36 -1.54 -34.03
CA GLY A 18 -5.98 -0.32 -34.55
C GLY A 18 -5.15 0.25 -35.69
N ALA A 19 -5.81 0.84 -36.68
CA ALA A 19 -5.18 1.63 -37.74
C ALA A 19 -5.57 3.10 -37.58
N VAL A 20 -4.62 4.00 -37.84
CA VAL A 20 -4.81 5.45 -37.77
C VAL A 20 -3.96 6.12 -38.85
N GLU A 21 -4.49 7.19 -39.43
CA GLU A 21 -3.74 8.00 -40.40
C GLU A 21 -2.53 8.67 -39.74
N ARG A 22 -1.39 8.73 -40.43
CA ARG A 22 -0.09 9.18 -39.86
C ARG A 22 -0.09 10.62 -39.30
N GLY A 23 -1.10 11.44 -39.60
CA GLY A 23 -1.29 12.79 -39.04
C GLY A 23 -2.42 12.92 -38.01
N ALA A 24 -3.19 11.86 -37.76
CA ALA A 24 -4.34 11.88 -36.86
C ALA A 24 -4.07 11.19 -35.51
N VAL A 25 -2.80 10.87 -35.22
CA VAL A 25 -2.39 10.22 -33.98
C VAL A 25 -2.50 11.19 -32.81
N LEU A 26 -3.10 10.73 -31.72
CA LEU A 26 -3.11 11.42 -30.43
C LEU A 26 -2.01 10.85 -29.52
N PRO A 27 -1.43 11.66 -28.62
CA PRO A 27 -1.68 13.09 -28.43
C PRO A 27 -1.00 13.97 -29.49
N ARG A 28 -1.65 15.07 -29.88
CA ARG A 28 -1.06 16.12 -30.72
C ARG A 28 -0.31 17.11 -29.85
N LEU A 29 0.84 16.68 -29.32
CA LEU A 29 1.60 17.43 -28.30
C LEU A 29 1.90 18.89 -28.68
N LYS A 30 2.14 19.17 -29.96
CA LYS A 30 2.43 20.53 -30.47
C LYS A 30 1.25 21.48 -30.40
N ASP A 31 0.02 20.95 -30.35
CA ASP A 31 -1.20 21.76 -30.30
C ASP A 31 -1.62 22.06 -28.86
N ILE A 32 -1.05 21.35 -27.87
CA ILE A 32 -1.42 21.46 -26.46
C ILE A 32 -0.70 22.66 -25.86
N MET A 33 -1.46 23.54 -25.20
CA MET A 33 -0.93 24.77 -24.62
C MET A 33 -1.55 25.08 -23.27
N GLU A 34 -0.90 25.97 -22.53
CA GLU A 34 -1.46 26.52 -21.29
C GLU A 34 -2.86 27.11 -21.52
N GLY A 35 -3.77 26.86 -20.59
CA GLY A 35 -5.16 27.30 -20.64
C GLY A 35 -6.10 26.40 -21.44
N ASP A 36 -5.60 25.37 -22.14
CA ASP A 36 -6.46 24.31 -22.66
C ASP A 36 -7.26 23.65 -21.53
N LEU A 37 -8.47 23.19 -21.84
CA LEU A 37 -9.41 22.67 -20.87
C LEU A 37 -9.42 21.14 -20.87
N LEU A 38 -9.66 20.57 -19.70
CA LEU A 38 -9.84 19.13 -19.53
C LEU A 38 -11.33 18.82 -19.39
N ILE A 39 -11.82 17.92 -20.24
CA ILE A 39 -13.19 17.38 -20.15
C ILE A 39 -13.11 15.95 -19.62
N GLY A 40 -13.68 15.72 -18.44
CA GLY A 40 -13.81 14.40 -17.84
C GLY A 40 -15.12 13.73 -18.25
N VAL A 41 -15.08 12.45 -18.58
CA VAL A 41 -16.23 11.60 -18.90
C VAL A 41 -16.46 10.61 -17.76
N ALA A 42 -17.70 10.45 -17.33
CA ALA A 42 -18.06 9.62 -16.19
C ALA A 42 -17.68 8.15 -16.38
N SER A 43 -17.11 7.53 -15.33
CA SER A 43 -16.97 6.08 -15.23
C SER A 43 -18.27 5.42 -14.79
N SER A 44 -18.40 4.11 -15.03
CA SER A 44 -19.48 3.31 -14.43
C SER A 44 -19.20 2.93 -12.96
N GLY A 45 -17.98 3.15 -12.49
CA GLY A 45 -17.51 2.70 -11.19
C GLY A 45 -15.99 2.46 -11.20
N VAL A 46 -15.53 1.50 -10.41
CA VAL A 46 -14.12 1.14 -10.31
C VAL A 46 -13.66 0.44 -11.60
N HIS A 47 -12.46 0.75 -12.07
CA HIS A 47 -11.83 0.03 -13.18
C HIS A 47 -10.95 -1.13 -12.66
N SER A 48 -10.73 -2.15 -13.50
CA SER A 48 -10.08 -3.43 -13.16
C SER A 48 -8.79 -3.32 -12.32
N ASN A 49 -7.93 -2.34 -12.63
CA ASN A 49 -6.62 -2.21 -11.97
C ASN A 49 -6.71 -1.78 -10.49
N GLY A 50 -7.87 -1.27 -10.03
CA GLY A 50 -8.11 -0.93 -8.62
C GLY A 50 -8.63 -2.10 -7.78
N PHE A 51 -9.04 -3.22 -8.39
CA PHE A 51 -9.79 -4.27 -7.68
C PHE A 51 -8.99 -5.03 -6.64
N SER A 52 -7.67 -5.08 -6.74
CA SER A 52 -6.83 -5.65 -5.69
C SER A 52 -7.03 -4.91 -4.36
N LEU A 53 -7.10 -3.58 -4.39
CA LEU A 53 -7.37 -2.76 -3.21
C LEU A 53 -8.84 -2.84 -2.80
N VAL A 54 -9.78 -2.85 -3.76
CA VAL A 54 -11.23 -3.03 -3.45
C VAL A 54 -11.49 -4.32 -2.69
N ARG A 55 -10.91 -5.45 -3.14
CA ARG A 55 -11.10 -6.75 -2.45
C ARG A 55 -10.55 -6.72 -1.02
N GLN A 56 -9.38 -6.12 -0.81
CA GLN A 56 -8.80 -5.96 0.52
C GLN A 56 -9.65 -5.10 1.45
N ILE A 57 -10.25 -4.03 0.93
CA ILE A 57 -11.16 -3.17 1.71
C ILE A 57 -12.44 -3.95 2.04
N LEU A 58 -12.99 -4.67 1.06
CA LEU A 58 -14.19 -5.47 1.26
C LEU A 58 -14.01 -6.56 2.33
N GLU A 59 -12.91 -7.32 2.27
CA GLU A 59 -12.56 -8.35 3.27
C GLU A 59 -12.51 -7.78 4.70
N ARG A 60 -12.02 -6.54 4.86
CA ARG A 60 -11.91 -5.87 6.17
C ARG A 60 -13.22 -5.29 6.67
N SER A 61 -14.08 -4.85 5.76
CA SER A 61 -15.40 -4.30 6.10
C SER A 61 -16.38 -5.34 6.65
N GLY A 62 -16.06 -6.63 6.49
CA GLY A 62 -16.95 -7.73 6.85
C GLY A 62 -18.14 -7.93 5.91
N LEU A 63 -18.27 -7.11 4.86
CA LEU A 63 -19.31 -7.26 3.84
C LEU A 63 -18.97 -8.43 2.91
N GLN A 64 -19.98 -9.23 2.62
CA GLN A 64 -19.92 -10.27 1.60
C GLN A 64 -20.46 -9.74 0.26
N TYR A 65 -20.18 -10.41 -0.84
CA TYR A 65 -20.63 -9.98 -2.17
C TYR A 65 -22.17 -9.95 -2.31
N ASP A 66 -22.89 -10.77 -1.56
CA ASP A 66 -24.35 -10.80 -1.51
C ASP A 66 -24.96 -9.85 -0.46
N SER A 67 -24.12 -9.17 0.33
CA SER A 67 -24.57 -8.18 1.31
C SER A 67 -25.17 -6.96 0.61
N PRO A 68 -26.15 -6.27 1.21
CA PRO A 68 -26.64 -4.99 0.71
C PRO A 68 -25.49 -3.99 0.54
N ALA A 69 -25.41 -3.32 -0.62
CA ALA A 69 -24.35 -2.35 -0.89
C ALA A 69 -24.63 -1.01 -0.19
N PRO A 70 -23.82 -0.56 0.79
CA PRO A 70 -24.01 0.74 1.42
C PRO A 70 -23.72 1.92 0.48
N PHE A 71 -23.06 1.64 -0.65
CA PHE A 71 -22.72 2.60 -1.70
C PHE A 71 -23.51 2.35 -3.00
N GLY A 72 -24.46 1.42 -2.99
CA GLY A 72 -25.32 1.10 -4.12
C GLY A 72 -26.68 1.78 -4.03
N ARG A 73 -27.53 1.55 -5.04
CA ARG A 73 -28.96 1.89 -4.93
C ARG A 73 -29.64 0.91 -3.97
N PRO A 74 -30.76 1.29 -3.32
CA PRO A 74 -31.53 0.37 -2.48
C PRO A 74 -31.84 -0.94 -3.22
N GLY A 75 -31.56 -2.07 -2.57
CA GLY A 75 -31.76 -3.41 -3.13
C GLY A 75 -30.59 -3.97 -3.93
N GLN A 76 -29.55 -3.19 -4.22
CA GLN A 76 -28.34 -3.73 -4.86
C GLN A 76 -27.42 -4.40 -3.85
N THR A 77 -26.75 -5.47 -4.29
CA THR A 77 -25.68 -6.11 -3.50
C THR A 77 -24.32 -5.47 -3.78
N VAL A 78 -23.37 -5.67 -2.87
CA VAL A 78 -21.97 -5.26 -3.04
C VAL A 78 -21.41 -5.78 -4.36
N GLY A 79 -21.62 -7.07 -4.62
CA GLY A 79 -21.14 -7.75 -5.83
C GLY A 79 -21.72 -7.14 -7.10
N GLU A 80 -23.02 -6.83 -7.12
CA GLU A 80 -23.66 -6.17 -8.27
C GLU A 80 -23.06 -4.80 -8.57
N VAL A 81 -22.81 -3.98 -7.55
CA VAL A 81 -22.23 -2.65 -7.75
C VAL A 81 -20.77 -2.75 -8.17
N LEU A 82 -19.97 -3.61 -7.53
CA LEU A 82 -18.56 -3.79 -7.86
C LEU A 82 -18.35 -4.44 -9.23
N LEU A 83 -19.24 -5.33 -9.67
CA LEU A 83 -19.18 -5.96 -10.99
C LEU A 83 -19.90 -5.16 -12.09
N THR A 84 -20.27 -3.91 -11.81
CA THR A 84 -20.84 -3.02 -12.84
C THR A 84 -19.90 -2.98 -14.06
N PRO A 85 -20.37 -3.35 -15.26
CA PRO A 85 -19.51 -3.41 -16.43
C PRO A 85 -18.83 -2.07 -16.72
N THR A 86 -17.52 -2.10 -16.98
CA THR A 86 -16.75 -0.93 -17.39
C THR A 86 -17.32 -0.38 -18.70
N LYS A 87 -17.56 0.94 -18.76
CA LYS A 87 -18.00 1.59 -19.99
C LYS A 87 -16.98 1.46 -21.10
N ILE A 88 -17.44 1.16 -22.31
CA ILE A 88 -16.62 1.14 -23.52
C ILE A 88 -16.75 2.49 -24.22
N TYR A 89 -15.76 3.37 -24.04
CA TYR A 89 -15.79 4.73 -24.58
C TYR A 89 -15.56 4.83 -26.09
N SER A 90 -15.17 3.75 -26.77
CA SER A 90 -14.78 3.81 -28.19
C SER A 90 -15.89 4.34 -29.09
N ARG A 91 -17.14 3.86 -28.92
CA ARG A 91 -18.30 4.32 -29.71
C ARG A 91 -18.66 5.77 -29.42
N LEU A 92 -18.59 6.17 -28.15
CA LEU A 92 -18.85 7.54 -27.71
C LEU A 92 -17.81 8.52 -28.30
N LEU A 93 -16.53 8.15 -28.22
CA LEU A 93 -15.43 9.07 -28.50
C LEU A 93 -15.04 9.11 -29.98
N GLN A 94 -15.18 8.03 -30.74
CA GLN A 94 -14.80 8.02 -32.17
C GLN A 94 -15.31 9.23 -32.99
N PRO A 95 -16.60 9.60 -32.96
CA PRO A 95 -17.07 10.75 -33.73
C PRO A 95 -16.47 12.08 -33.24
N ILE A 96 -16.21 12.19 -31.93
CA ILE A 96 -15.64 13.39 -31.30
C ILE A 96 -14.16 13.54 -31.67
N LEU A 97 -13.41 12.45 -31.60
CA LEU A 97 -11.99 12.42 -31.99
C LEU A 97 -11.83 12.74 -33.48
N ARG A 98 -12.70 12.19 -34.34
CA ARG A 98 -12.72 12.47 -35.78
C ARG A 98 -13.04 13.92 -36.13
N SER A 99 -13.70 14.66 -35.23
CA SER A 99 -13.97 16.08 -35.44
C SER A 99 -12.70 16.94 -35.35
N GLY A 100 -11.54 16.37 -34.96
CA GLY A 100 -10.28 17.08 -34.82
C GLY A 100 -10.22 18.05 -33.63
N ALA A 101 -11.24 18.11 -32.78
CA ALA A 101 -11.34 19.04 -31.65
C ALA A 101 -10.47 18.64 -30.44
N VAL A 102 -10.19 17.35 -30.33
CA VAL A 102 -9.47 16.75 -29.20
C VAL A 102 -7.99 16.72 -29.50
N LYS A 103 -7.20 17.32 -28.61
CA LYS A 103 -5.74 17.37 -28.71
C LYS A 103 -5.06 16.19 -28.03
N ALA A 104 -5.66 15.66 -26.96
CA ALA A 104 -5.21 14.47 -26.27
C ALA A 104 -6.37 13.73 -25.60
N TYR A 105 -6.17 12.43 -25.34
CA TYR A 105 -7.12 11.55 -24.68
C TYR A 105 -6.38 10.63 -23.70
N ALA A 106 -6.79 10.66 -22.43
CA ALA A 106 -6.32 9.74 -21.40
C ALA A 106 -7.46 8.82 -20.96
N HIS A 107 -7.26 7.51 -21.09
CA HIS A 107 -8.12 6.52 -20.44
C HIS A 107 -7.64 6.33 -19.00
N ILE A 108 -8.50 6.60 -18.02
CA ILE A 108 -8.10 6.58 -16.61
C ILE A 108 -8.22 5.15 -16.10
N THR A 109 -7.10 4.45 -15.96
CA THR A 109 -7.07 3.03 -15.58
C THR A 109 -6.17 2.82 -14.35
N GLY A 110 -5.15 1.96 -14.44
CA GLY A 110 -4.16 1.81 -13.38
C GLY A 110 -3.26 3.05 -13.31
N GLY A 111 -2.91 3.48 -12.10
CA GLY A 111 -2.22 4.76 -11.90
C GLY A 111 -3.15 5.98 -11.80
N GLY A 112 -4.47 5.77 -11.90
CA GLY A 112 -5.48 6.77 -11.59
C GLY A 112 -5.34 8.07 -12.39
N LEU A 113 -5.79 9.18 -11.79
CA LEU A 113 -5.68 10.52 -12.37
C LEU A 113 -4.22 11.01 -12.42
N LEU A 114 -3.43 10.68 -11.40
CA LEU A 114 -2.07 11.22 -11.24
C LEU A 114 -1.08 10.68 -12.28
N GLU A 115 -1.24 9.44 -12.75
CA GLU A 115 -0.32 8.87 -13.72
C GLU A 115 -0.85 8.86 -15.15
N ASN A 116 -2.16 8.73 -15.37
CA ASN A 116 -2.68 8.60 -16.73
C ASN A 116 -2.74 9.93 -17.48
N ILE A 117 -3.08 11.03 -16.80
CA ILE A 117 -3.23 12.33 -17.47
C ILE A 117 -1.87 12.88 -17.93
N PRO A 118 -0.78 12.86 -17.14
CA PRO A 118 0.51 13.38 -17.59
C PRO A 118 1.11 12.65 -18.79
N ARG A 119 0.77 11.37 -19.02
CA ARG A 119 1.29 10.57 -20.15
C ARG A 119 0.91 11.13 -21.53
N VAL A 120 -0.11 11.98 -21.60
CA VAL A 120 -0.62 12.53 -22.86
C VAL A 120 -0.37 14.03 -23.01
N LEU A 121 0.50 14.59 -22.16
CA LEU A 121 0.80 16.01 -22.09
C LEU A 121 2.29 16.30 -22.34
N PRO A 122 2.63 17.51 -22.81
CA PRO A 122 4.01 18.00 -22.76
C PRO A 122 4.53 18.11 -21.32
N SER A 123 5.83 17.88 -21.14
CA SER A 123 6.48 17.83 -19.80
C SER A 123 6.45 19.16 -19.04
N GLU A 124 6.31 20.26 -19.77
CA GLU A 124 6.28 21.65 -19.31
C GLU A 124 4.91 22.10 -18.83
N LEU A 125 3.88 21.26 -18.98
CA LEU A 125 2.53 21.55 -18.52
C LEU A 125 2.15 20.69 -17.32
N ALA A 126 1.35 21.27 -16.44
CA ALA A 126 0.70 20.63 -15.32
C ALA A 126 -0.82 20.74 -15.46
N VAL A 127 -1.54 19.89 -14.73
CA VAL A 127 -3.00 19.86 -14.73
C VAL A 127 -3.50 20.37 -13.40
N GLU A 128 -4.44 21.31 -13.43
CA GLU A 128 -5.23 21.66 -12.26
C GLU A 128 -6.66 21.14 -12.44
N LEU A 129 -7.04 20.13 -11.65
CA LEU A 129 -8.39 19.59 -11.56
C LEU A 129 -9.13 20.17 -10.35
N ASP A 130 -10.45 20.25 -10.45
CA ASP A 130 -11.35 20.63 -9.36
C ASP A 130 -12.45 19.59 -9.19
N ALA A 131 -12.32 18.75 -8.15
CA ALA A 131 -13.20 17.63 -7.86
C ALA A 131 -14.65 18.02 -7.58
N SER A 132 -14.90 19.29 -7.25
CA SER A 132 -16.26 19.80 -7.07
C SER A 132 -17.05 19.89 -8.38
N ARG A 133 -16.38 19.73 -9.54
CA ARG A 133 -16.97 19.92 -10.87
C ARG A 133 -17.54 18.66 -11.50
N TRP A 134 -17.26 17.49 -10.94
CA TRP A 134 -17.82 16.24 -11.43
C TRP A 134 -18.43 15.43 -10.30
N ARG A 135 -19.30 14.50 -10.68
CA ARG A 135 -19.92 13.59 -9.72
C ARG A 135 -18.98 12.42 -9.46
N ILE A 136 -18.58 12.26 -8.20
CA ILE A 136 -17.84 11.08 -7.76
C ILE A 136 -18.83 10.01 -7.29
N PRO A 137 -18.89 8.81 -7.88
CA PRO A 137 -19.76 7.74 -7.42
C PRO A 137 -19.51 7.35 -5.96
N ALA A 138 -20.58 7.02 -5.22
CA ALA A 138 -20.54 6.72 -3.79
C ALA A 138 -19.60 5.55 -3.42
N VAL A 139 -19.33 4.63 -4.36
CA VAL A 139 -18.34 3.56 -4.15
C VAL A 139 -16.96 4.11 -3.84
N PHE A 140 -16.55 5.24 -4.42
CA PHE A 140 -15.24 5.84 -4.12
C PHE A 140 -15.21 6.50 -2.75
N SER A 141 -16.32 7.11 -2.32
CA SER A 141 -16.47 7.64 -0.97
C SER A 141 -16.40 6.53 0.07
N TRP A 142 -17.09 5.41 -0.19
CA TRP A 142 -17.01 4.23 0.66
C TRP A 142 -15.60 3.65 0.67
N LEU A 143 -14.95 3.48 -0.48
CA LEU A 143 -13.57 2.99 -0.55
C LEU A 143 -12.59 3.90 0.20
N GLN A 144 -12.76 5.21 0.13
CA GLN A 144 -11.94 6.16 0.87
C GLN A 144 -12.12 5.98 2.39
N GLN A 145 -13.37 5.93 2.83
CA GLN A 145 -13.71 5.85 4.26
C GLN A 145 -13.33 4.50 4.85
N GLU A 146 -13.80 3.41 4.23
CA GLU A 146 -13.57 2.04 4.68
C GLU A 146 -12.09 1.64 4.53
N GLY A 147 -11.43 2.13 3.48
CA GLY A 147 -10.01 1.88 3.25
C GLY A 147 -9.06 2.81 4.01
N GLY A 148 -9.57 3.90 4.61
CA GLY A 148 -8.75 4.94 5.22
C GLY A 148 -7.76 5.59 4.25
N LEU A 149 -8.15 5.77 2.99
CA LEU A 149 -7.26 6.18 1.90
C LEU A 149 -7.09 7.70 1.85
N SER A 150 -5.84 8.15 1.68
CA SER A 150 -5.50 9.56 1.43
C SER A 150 -5.98 10.04 0.04
N GLU A 151 -6.03 11.36 -0.17
CA GLU A 151 -6.35 11.94 -1.49
C GLU A 151 -5.39 11.46 -2.58
N ASP A 152 -4.10 11.37 -2.25
CA ASP A 152 -3.04 10.88 -3.14
C ASP A 152 -3.26 9.42 -3.53
N GLU A 153 -3.55 8.55 -2.57
CA GLU A 153 -3.85 7.13 -2.84
C GLU A 153 -5.12 6.98 -3.67
N MET A 154 -6.18 7.72 -3.33
CA MET A 154 -7.41 7.73 -4.11
C MET A 154 -7.13 8.12 -5.56
N SER A 155 -6.35 9.18 -5.76
CA SER A 155 -6.06 9.75 -7.07
C SER A 155 -5.04 8.94 -7.88
N ARG A 156 -4.17 8.18 -7.22
CA ARG A 156 -3.18 7.30 -7.87
C ARG A 156 -3.72 5.91 -8.17
N THR A 157 -4.66 5.42 -7.36
CA THR A 157 -5.19 4.07 -7.54
C THR A 157 -6.48 4.06 -8.33
N PHE A 158 -7.36 5.02 -8.10
CA PHE A 158 -8.70 5.03 -8.65
C PHE A 158 -8.92 6.13 -9.69
N ASN A 159 -9.99 5.94 -10.46
CA ASN A 159 -10.44 6.90 -11.45
C ASN A 159 -11.29 8.03 -10.84
N CYS A 160 -11.70 7.88 -9.58
CA CYS A 160 -12.51 8.84 -8.81
C CYS A 160 -13.73 9.37 -9.57
N GLY A 161 -14.37 8.52 -10.39
CA GLY A 161 -15.55 8.87 -11.17
C GLY A 161 -15.28 9.33 -12.61
N LEU A 162 -14.03 9.54 -13.00
CA LEU A 162 -13.66 9.93 -14.36
C LEU A 162 -13.06 8.75 -15.11
N GLY A 163 -13.80 8.15 -16.04
CA GLY A 163 -13.29 7.03 -16.83
C GLY A 163 -12.35 7.45 -17.95
N ALA A 164 -12.55 8.66 -18.48
CA ALA A 164 -11.70 9.24 -19.52
C ALA A 164 -11.56 10.75 -19.33
N VAL A 165 -10.44 11.30 -19.79
CA VAL A 165 -10.17 12.73 -19.79
C VAL A 165 -9.68 13.17 -21.17
N LEU A 166 -10.26 14.22 -21.72
CA LEU A 166 -9.91 14.78 -23.02
C LEU A 166 -9.32 16.18 -22.83
N VAL A 167 -8.30 16.50 -23.62
CA VAL A 167 -7.72 17.85 -23.69
C VAL A 167 -8.22 18.55 -24.94
N VAL A 168 -8.78 19.74 -24.77
CA VAL A 168 -9.41 20.51 -25.85
C VAL A 168 -9.06 22.00 -25.73
N SER A 169 -9.13 22.70 -26.85
CA SER A 169 -9.01 24.16 -26.84
C SER A 169 -10.18 24.81 -26.09
N LYS A 170 -9.99 26.02 -25.55
CA LYS A 170 -11.10 26.81 -24.97
C LYS A 170 -12.26 27.02 -25.96
N GLN A 171 -11.94 27.18 -27.24
CA GLN A 171 -12.92 27.41 -28.31
C GLN A 171 -13.77 26.16 -28.59
N ASP A 172 -13.16 24.97 -28.51
CA ASP A 172 -13.84 23.71 -28.79
C ASP A 172 -14.53 23.10 -27.56
N ALA A 173 -14.15 23.51 -26.35
CA ALA A 173 -14.56 22.87 -25.11
C ALA A 173 -16.08 22.72 -24.98
N GLN A 174 -16.85 23.78 -25.20
CA GLN A 174 -18.30 23.73 -25.06
C GLN A 174 -18.96 22.84 -26.13
N ARG A 175 -18.38 22.80 -27.34
CA ARG A 175 -18.88 21.95 -28.42
C ARG A 175 -18.62 20.48 -28.11
N VAL A 176 -17.41 20.13 -27.68
CA VAL A 176 -17.05 18.75 -27.30
C VAL A 176 -17.87 18.30 -26.10
N LEU A 177 -18.02 19.15 -25.07
CA LEU A 177 -18.80 18.84 -23.88
C LEU A 177 -20.25 18.49 -24.23
N ARG A 178 -20.91 19.27 -25.09
CA ARG A 178 -22.29 18.98 -25.53
C ARG A 178 -22.41 17.66 -26.28
N LEU A 179 -21.43 17.31 -27.12
CA LEU A 179 -21.44 16.03 -27.84
C LEU A 179 -21.31 14.83 -26.90
N LEU A 180 -20.51 14.97 -25.84
CA LEU A 180 -20.40 13.94 -24.80
C LEU A 180 -21.70 13.85 -24.00
N GLN A 181 -22.21 14.98 -23.51
CA GLN A 181 -23.43 15.08 -22.70
C GLN A 181 -24.70 14.60 -23.40
N ALA A 182 -24.69 14.49 -24.73
CA ALA A 182 -25.78 13.89 -25.49
C ALA A 182 -25.92 12.37 -25.27
N GLN A 183 -24.88 11.70 -24.79
CA GLN A 183 -24.85 10.25 -24.60
C GLN A 183 -24.35 9.81 -23.22
N GLU A 184 -23.59 10.67 -22.52
CA GLU A 184 -22.91 10.29 -21.28
C GLU A 184 -22.66 11.49 -20.37
N GLU A 185 -22.60 11.28 -19.05
CA GLU A 185 -22.21 12.33 -18.11
C GLU A 185 -20.77 12.79 -18.37
N ALA A 186 -20.58 14.11 -18.51
CA ALA A 186 -19.28 14.72 -18.73
C ALA A 186 -19.24 16.16 -18.21
N TRP A 187 -18.04 16.63 -17.85
CA TRP A 187 -17.81 17.93 -17.21
C TRP A 187 -16.50 18.55 -17.66
N ILE A 188 -16.40 19.88 -17.65
CA ILE A 188 -15.09 20.56 -17.68
C ILE A 188 -14.52 20.49 -16.26
N VAL A 189 -13.52 19.63 -16.08
CA VAL A 189 -12.99 19.25 -14.77
C VAL A 189 -11.76 20.05 -14.35
N GLY A 190 -11.13 20.77 -15.29
CA GLY A 190 -9.90 21.48 -15.02
C GLY A 190 -9.30 22.17 -16.23
N SER A 191 -8.08 22.67 -16.07
CA SER A 191 -7.30 23.33 -17.11
C SER A 191 -5.82 22.99 -17.03
N LEU A 192 -5.11 23.18 -18.14
CA LEU A 192 -3.66 23.09 -18.20
C LEU A 192 -3.02 24.41 -17.73
N ALA A 193 -1.97 24.28 -16.93
CA ALA A 193 -1.15 25.38 -16.41
C ALA A 193 0.33 25.11 -16.71
N HIS A 194 1.17 26.14 -16.66
CA HIS A 194 2.61 25.94 -16.75
C HIS A 194 3.15 25.18 -15.52
N LYS A 195 3.99 24.17 -15.74
CA LYS A 195 4.57 23.36 -14.67
C LYS A 195 5.78 24.06 -14.05
N GLN A 196 5.65 24.44 -12.78
CA GLN A 196 6.78 24.99 -12.02
C GLN A 196 7.83 23.90 -11.73
N PRO A 197 9.13 24.24 -11.69
CA PRO A 197 10.18 23.29 -11.33
C PRO A 197 9.91 22.64 -9.96
N GLY A 198 9.94 21.31 -9.92
CA GLY A 198 9.69 20.53 -8.70
C GLY A 198 8.22 20.40 -8.28
N ALA A 199 7.28 21.01 -9.00
CA ALA A 199 5.85 20.87 -8.74
C ALA A 199 5.29 19.56 -9.32
N GLU A 200 4.21 19.09 -8.71
CA GLU A 200 3.45 17.92 -9.18
C GLU A 200 2.87 18.14 -10.58
N ALA A 201 2.78 17.08 -11.36
CA ALA A 201 2.22 17.15 -12.73
C ALA A 201 0.68 17.28 -12.72
N VAL A 202 0.02 16.85 -11.64
CA VAL A 202 -1.42 16.93 -11.46
C VAL A 202 -1.71 17.42 -10.06
N VAL A 203 -2.50 18.48 -9.95
CA VAL A 203 -3.03 19.02 -8.70
C VAL A 203 -4.55 18.87 -8.73
N ILE A 204 -5.13 18.24 -7.70
CA ILE A 204 -6.56 18.01 -7.61
C ILE A 204 -7.09 18.78 -6.40
N ARG A 205 -7.90 19.81 -6.64
CA ARG A 205 -8.53 20.60 -5.59
C ARG A 205 -9.84 19.96 -5.15
N ASN A 206 -10.19 20.12 -3.88
CA ASN A 206 -11.49 19.76 -3.30
C ASN A 206 -11.85 18.25 -3.35
N LEU A 207 -10.87 17.35 -3.50
CA LEU A 207 -11.17 15.92 -3.66
C LEU A 207 -11.77 15.31 -2.41
N GLU A 208 -11.16 15.52 -1.25
CA GLU A 208 -11.63 15.00 0.03
C GLU A 208 -13.03 15.49 0.35
N ARG A 209 -13.29 16.79 0.12
CA ARG A 209 -14.63 17.36 0.29
C ARG A 209 -15.64 16.69 -0.64
N SER A 210 -15.32 16.53 -1.91
CA SER A 210 -16.22 15.94 -2.91
C SER A 210 -16.49 14.45 -2.65
N LEU A 211 -15.51 13.74 -2.08
CA LEU A 211 -15.69 12.36 -1.61
C LEU A 211 -16.62 12.29 -0.38
N LYS A 212 -16.54 13.25 0.55
CA LYS A 212 -17.44 13.30 1.72
C LYS A 212 -18.87 13.70 1.38
N ASP A 213 -19.05 14.57 0.38
CA ASP A 213 -20.35 15.13 -0.01
C ASP A 213 -21.14 14.22 -0.98
N SER A 214 -20.60 13.07 -1.39
CA SER A 214 -21.24 12.19 -2.37
C SER A 214 -22.52 11.53 -1.83
N PRO A 215 -23.64 11.51 -2.58
CA PRO A 215 -24.92 11.00 -2.13
C PRO A 215 -24.90 9.47 -2.00
N GLY A 216 -24.57 9.00 -0.80
CA GLY A 216 -24.69 7.61 -0.33
C GLY A 216 -25.13 7.49 1.13
N ARG A 217 -25.54 8.61 1.75
CA ARG A 217 -26.00 8.61 3.14
C ARG A 217 -27.45 8.10 3.20
N SER A 218 -27.63 6.80 3.40
CA SER A 218 -28.92 6.25 3.83
C SER A 218 -29.09 6.41 5.35
N PRO A 219 -30.32 6.64 5.84
CA PRO A 219 -30.58 7.02 7.21
C PRO A 219 -30.53 5.82 8.17
N ASP A 220 -29.94 6.08 9.33
CA ASP A 220 -30.34 5.56 10.63
C ASP A 220 -30.36 4.02 10.83
N THR A 221 -29.24 3.47 11.32
CA THR A 221 -29.18 2.15 11.95
C THR A 221 -29.22 2.23 13.50
N SER A 222 -29.82 3.27 14.08
CA SER A 222 -30.08 3.34 15.52
C SER A 222 -31.33 2.55 15.93
N ALA A 223 -31.37 1.25 15.66
CA ALA A 223 -32.44 0.38 16.19
C ALA A 223 -31.98 -1.05 16.48
N LEU A 224 -30.75 -1.23 16.97
CA LEU A 224 -30.35 -2.42 17.74
C LEU A 224 -29.37 -1.98 18.83
N GLN A 225 -29.87 -1.27 19.84
CA GLN A 225 -29.18 -1.19 21.12
C GLN A 225 -29.53 -2.44 21.93
N ASN A 226 -28.51 -3.21 22.29
CA ASN A 226 -28.36 -3.65 23.67
C ASN A 226 -26.87 -3.87 23.98
N GLY A 227 -26.33 -2.92 24.75
CA GLY A 227 -25.24 -3.13 25.69
C GLY A 227 -23.81 -3.14 25.13
N ALA A 228 -23.20 -1.96 25.01
CA ALA A 228 -21.96 -1.60 25.71
C ALA A 228 -21.34 -0.31 25.13
N HIS A 229 -21.29 0.72 25.97
CA HIS A 229 -20.34 1.84 25.97
C HIS A 229 -20.12 2.65 24.68
N HIS A 230 -20.60 3.89 24.72
CA HIS A 230 -20.05 5.00 23.92
C HIS A 230 -18.53 5.06 24.05
N GLY A 231 -17.82 4.69 22.98
CA GLY A 231 -16.40 4.96 22.81
C GLY A 231 -16.21 5.95 21.67
N GLU A 232 -15.65 7.11 21.98
CA GLU A 232 -15.15 8.09 21.02
C GLU A 232 -14.31 7.41 19.92
N HIS A 233 -14.54 7.75 18.65
CA HIS A 233 -13.61 7.40 17.57
C HIS A 233 -12.34 8.25 17.71
N ALA A 234 -11.51 7.90 18.68
CA ALA A 234 -10.10 8.28 18.71
C ALA A 234 -9.45 7.68 17.45
N SER A 235 -8.61 8.48 16.76
CA SER A 235 -7.66 7.92 15.81
C SER A 235 -6.93 6.79 16.54
N ARG A 236 -7.05 5.55 16.04
CA ARG A 236 -6.42 4.43 16.72
C ARG A 236 -4.92 4.63 16.59
N LYS A 237 -4.27 5.05 17.69
CA LYS A 237 -2.86 5.36 17.76
C LYS A 237 -2.07 4.16 17.22
N ARG A 238 -1.33 4.34 16.12
CA ARG A 238 -0.44 3.31 15.59
C ARG A 238 0.69 3.08 16.58
N THR A 239 1.03 1.82 16.80
CA THR A 239 2.17 1.42 17.62
C THR A 239 3.44 1.98 17.00
N ARG A 240 4.19 2.77 17.77
CA ARG A 240 5.43 3.40 17.30
C ARG A 240 6.56 2.39 17.28
N VAL A 241 7.14 2.11 16.11
CA VAL A 241 8.12 1.05 15.91
C VAL A 241 9.51 1.61 15.64
N ALA A 242 10.52 1.06 16.31
CA ALA A 242 11.91 1.19 15.88
C ALA A 242 12.38 -0.07 15.16
N VAL A 243 13.15 0.10 14.09
CA VAL A 243 13.82 -1.01 13.40
C VAL A 243 15.33 -0.90 13.59
N LEU A 244 15.94 -1.94 14.17
CA LEU A 244 17.38 -2.04 14.38
C LEU A 244 18.00 -2.89 13.28
N ILE A 245 19.08 -2.40 12.67
CA ILE A 245 19.74 -3.03 11.51
C ILE A 245 21.27 -3.04 11.62
N SER A 246 21.94 -3.90 10.84
CA SER A 246 23.41 -3.91 10.70
C SER A 246 23.91 -3.92 9.25
N GLY A 247 23.03 -3.87 8.24
CA GLY A 247 23.43 -4.17 6.86
C GLY A 247 22.46 -3.70 5.78
N THR A 248 22.20 -4.58 4.80
CA THR A 248 21.50 -4.26 3.55
C THR A 248 20.05 -3.80 3.75
N GLY A 249 19.39 -4.27 4.80
CA GLY A 249 18.05 -3.85 5.20
C GLY A 249 16.93 -4.39 4.31
N THR A 250 17.02 -5.64 3.84
CA THR A 250 15.95 -6.25 3.03
C THR A 250 14.69 -6.51 3.84
N ASN A 251 14.81 -7.03 5.07
CA ASN A 251 13.69 -7.13 6.02
C ASN A 251 13.14 -5.75 6.40
N LEU A 252 14.00 -4.75 6.58
CA LEU A 252 13.55 -3.36 6.77
C LEU A 252 12.68 -2.89 5.60
N GLN A 253 13.05 -3.18 4.35
CA GLN A 253 12.20 -2.84 3.19
C GLN A 253 10.82 -3.47 3.30
N ALA A 254 10.74 -4.77 3.62
CA ALA A 254 9.45 -5.46 3.78
C ALA A 254 8.59 -4.84 4.89
N LEU A 255 9.20 -4.50 6.04
CA LEU A 255 8.51 -3.81 7.13
C LEU A 255 8.04 -2.40 6.73
N MET A 256 8.86 -1.64 6.00
CA MET A 256 8.47 -0.32 5.48
C MET A 256 7.27 -0.41 4.53
N GLU A 257 7.23 -1.40 3.63
CA GLU A 257 6.07 -1.60 2.77
C GLU A 257 4.82 -2.05 3.55
N GLN A 258 4.98 -2.79 4.65
CA GLN A 258 3.87 -3.14 5.53
C GLN A 258 3.28 -1.92 6.24
N VAL A 259 4.13 -1.07 6.84
CA VAL A 259 3.64 0.08 7.63
C VAL A 259 3.08 1.22 6.78
N LYS A 260 3.39 1.24 5.48
CA LYS A 260 2.72 2.12 4.50
C LYS A 260 1.24 1.77 4.32
N LYS A 261 0.84 0.52 4.58
CA LYS A 261 -0.56 0.11 4.45
C LYS A 261 -1.41 0.91 5.45
N PRO A 262 -2.52 1.55 5.04
CA PRO A 262 -3.39 2.30 5.94
C PRO A 262 -3.90 1.50 7.14
N SER A 263 -4.10 0.20 6.96
CA SER A 263 -4.51 -0.76 7.99
C SER A 263 -3.42 -1.16 8.97
N SER A 264 -2.17 -0.76 8.73
CA SER A 264 -1.07 -1.12 9.60
C SER A 264 -1.34 -0.56 11.00
N SER A 265 -1.34 -1.42 11.99
CA SER A 265 -1.38 -1.03 13.40
C SER A 265 -0.03 -0.49 13.89
N ALA A 266 0.98 -0.45 13.01
CA ALA A 266 2.33 0.01 13.27
C ALA A 266 2.74 1.20 12.39
N GLU A 267 3.60 2.06 12.92
CA GLU A 267 4.33 3.09 12.19
C GLU A 267 5.84 2.99 12.50
N ILE A 268 6.72 3.07 11.50
CA ILE A 268 8.17 3.07 11.78
C ILE A 268 8.61 4.52 12.00
N VAL A 269 9.01 4.83 13.24
CA VAL A 269 9.36 6.20 13.65
C VAL A 269 10.87 6.46 13.61
N VAL A 270 11.68 5.40 13.73
CA VAL A 270 13.14 5.50 13.65
C VAL A 270 13.77 4.20 13.17
N VAL A 271 14.82 4.32 12.35
CA VAL A 271 15.71 3.21 11.99
C VAL A 271 17.08 3.45 12.63
N ILE A 272 17.53 2.50 13.45
CA ILE A 272 18.81 2.59 14.16
C ILE A 272 19.78 1.56 13.56
N SER A 273 20.95 2.01 13.15
CA SER A 273 22.02 1.11 12.70
C SER A 273 23.21 1.13 13.65
N ASN A 274 23.77 -0.04 13.97
CA ASN A 274 25.03 -0.13 14.71
C ASN A 274 26.29 0.07 13.85
N ARG A 275 26.10 0.27 12.54
CA ARG A 275 27.17 0.50 11.56
C ARG A 275 26.84 1.74 10.72
N PRO A 276 27.79 2.65 10.50
CA PRO A 276 27.59 3.78 9.60
C PRO A 276 27.47 3.32 8.14
N ALA A 277 26.86 4.16 7.30
CA ALA A 277 26.85 4.03 5.84
C ALA A 277 26.29 2.71 5.24
N VAL A 278 25.46 1.97 5.99
CA VAL A 278 24.82 0.76 5.47
C VAL A 278 23.65 1.08 4.53
N MET A 279 23.37 0.19 3.56
CA MET A 279 22.29 0.39 2.59
C MET A 279 20.90 0.53 3.25
N GLY A 280 20.65 -0.15 4.38
CA GLY A 280 19.38 -0.03 5.08
C GLY A 280 19.08 1.40 5.58
N LEU A 281 20.09 2.17 5.98
CA LEU A 281 19.92 3.59 6.34
C LEU A 281 19.50 4.43 5.13
N LYS A 282 20.08 4.16 3.95
CA LYS A 282 19.71 4.85 2.70
C LYS A 282 18.25 4.56 2.32
N ARG A 283 17.82 3.30 2.47
CA ARG A 283 16.42 2.90 2.24
C ARG A 283 15.45 3.65 3.14
N ALA A 284 15.75 3.73 4.44
CA ALA A 284 14.93 4.45 5.41
C ALA A 284 14.85 5.95 5.11
N ALA A 285 15.99 6.59 4.82
CA ALA A 285 16.04 8.02 4.50
C ALA A 285 15.25 8.35 3.22
N LEU A 286 15.34 7.53 2.17
CA LEU A 286 14.55 7.69 0.94
C LEU A 286 13.04 7.53 1.18
N ALA A 287 12.64 6.77 2.20
CA ALA A 287 11.25 6.61 2.62
C ALA A 287 10.79 7.72 3.60
N GLY A 288 11.62 8.73 3.87
CA GLY A 288 11.30 9.81 4.80
C GLY A 288 11.35 9.43 6.29
N ILE A 289 11.90 8.26 6.62
CA ILE A 289 11.97 7.76 8.00
C ILE A 289 13.25 8.28 8.67
N GLN A 290 13.14 8.72 9.91
CA GLN A 290 14.27 9.22 10.69
C GLN A 290 15.30 8.11 10.91
N THR A 291 16.58 8.44 10.79
CA THR A 291 17.68 7.48 10.94
C THR A 291 18.65 7.91 12.02
N ARG A 292 19.16 6.95 12.77
CA ARG A 292 20.22 7.15 13.78
C ARG A 292 21.32 6.11 13.59
N VAL A 293 22.56 6.52 13.78
CA VAL A 293 23.71 5.63 13.84
C VAL A 293 24.23 5.62 15.27
N VAL A 294 24.29 4.44 15.86
CA VAL A 294 24.90 4.21 17.17
C VAL A 294 26.04 3.24 16.94
N ASP A 295 27.23 3.74 16.59
CA ASP A 295 28.35 2.84 16.27
C ASP A 295 28.87 2.16 17.54
N HIS A 296 28.60 0.85 17.67
CA HIS A 296 29.03 0.03 18.79
C HIS A 296 30.54 0.06 19.07
N LYS A 297 31.37 0.45 18.09
CA LYS A 297 32.82 0.59 18.27
C LYS A 297 33.22 1.82 19.10
N LEU A 298 32.30 2.77 19.31
CA LEU A 298 32.55 4.01 20.04
C LEU A 298 32.25 3.90 21.55
N TYR A 299 31.85 2.73 22.03
CA TYR A 299 31.45 2.52 23.43
C TYR A 299 32.39 1.54 24.13
N GLY A 300 32.68 1.79 25.41
CA GLY A 300 33.59 0.98 26.21
C GLY A 300 32.94 -0.33 26.70
N SER A 301 31.61 -0.40 26.70
CA SER A 301 30.87 -1.60 27.10
C SER A 301 29.58 -1.80 26.31
N ARG A 302 29.04 -3.04 26.34
CA ARG A 302 27.72 -3.33 25.76
C ARG A 302 26.60 -2.58 26.49
N ALA A 303 26.74 -2.38 27.80
CA ALA A 303 25.76 -1.66 28.60
C ALA A 303 25.65 -0.18 28.20
N GLU A 304 26.78 0.48 27.91
CA GLU A 304 26.78 1.86 27.40
C GLU A 304 26.18 1.96 26.00
N PHE A 305 26.51 1.00 25.13
CA PHE A 305 25.95 0.90 23.78
C PHE A 305 24.42 0.72 23.81
N ASP A 306 23.93 -0.29 24.53
CA ASP A 306 22.50 -0.57 24.68
C ASP A 306 21.77 0.60 25.35
N GLY A 307 22.37 1.20 26.37
CA GLY A 307 21.81 2.38 27.05
C GLY A 307 21.70 3.59 26.12
N THR A 308 22.55 3.71 25.11
CA THR A 308 22.41 4.76 24.10
C THR A 308 21.32 4.45 23.09
N ILE A 309 21.20 3.19 22.66
CA ILE A 309 20.06 2.76 21.84
C ILE A 309 18.75 3.06 22.57
N ASP A 310 18.67 2.67 23.84
CA ASP A 310 17.49 2.85 24.68
C ASP A 310 17.06 4.33 24.79
N LYS A 311 18.01 5.25 24.98
CA LYS A 311 17.73 6.70 24.96
C LYS A 311 17.14 7.17 23.63
N VAL A 312 17.62 6.65 22.50
CA VAL A 312 17.04 6.97 21.19
C VAL A 312 15.62 6.40 21.08
N LEU A 313 15.39 5.18 21.58
CA LEU A 313 14.04 4.59 21.58
C LEU A 313 13.06 5.44 22.41
N GLU A 314 13.50 5.95 23.57
CA GLU A 314 12.72 6.86 24.42
C GLU A 314 12.47 8.22 23.75
N GLU A 315 13.50 8.83 23.13
CA GLU A 315 13.40 10.09 22.38
C GLU A 315 12.31 10.02 21.30
N PHE A 316 12.23 8.89 20.61
CA PHE A 316 11.24 8.66 19.56
C PHE A 316 9.93 8.05 20.07
N GLY A 317 9.75 7.89 21.39
CA GLY A 317 8.54 7.35 22.00
C GLY A 317 8.15 5.97 21.47
N VAL A 318 9.14 5.10 21.27
CA VAL A 318 8.96 3.77 20.67
C VAL A 318 8.18 2.85 21.62
N GLU A 319 7.27 2.07 21.06
CA GLU A 319 6.42 1.10 21.76
C GLU A 319 6.77 -0.36 21.39
N LEU A 320 7.39 -0.59 20.23
CA LEU A 320 7.80 -1.91 19.75
C LEU A 320 9.13 -1.83 18.98
N VAL A 321 10.02 -2.79 19.20
CA VAL A 321 11.33 -2.88 18.55
C VAL A 321 11.39 -4.08 17.61
N CYS A 322 11.86 -3.89 16.38
CA CYS A 322 12.08 -4.97 15.42
C CYS A 322 13.58 -5.10 15.09
N LEU A 323 14.15 -6.27 15.34
CA LEU A 323 15.53 -6.61 14.97
C LEU A 323 15.54 -7.19 13.54
N ALA A 324 15.91 -6.37 12.57
CA ALA A 324 15.92 -6.72 11.15
C ALA A 324 17.36 -6.93 10.65
N GLY A 325 17.93 -8.09 10.99
CA GLY A 325 19.34 -8.40 10.71
C GLY A 325 20.29 -7.58 11.59
N PHE A 326 19.95 -7.42 12.87
CA PHE A 326 20.77 -6.75 13.86
C PHE A 326 21.79 -7.73 14.46
N MET A 327 23.06 -7.55 14.12
CA MET A 327 24.12 -8.53 14.38
C MET A 327 24.83 -8.30 15.73
N ARG A 328 24.09 -7.90 16.77
CA ARG A 328 24.61 -7.66 18.12
C ARG A 328 23.72 -8.32 19.17
N ILE A 329 24.36 -8.99 20.14
CA ILE A 329 23.69 -9.52 21.32
C ILE A 329 23.41 -8.35 22.27
N LEU A 330 22.13 -8.14 22.58
CA LEU A 330 21.65 -7.18 23.56
C LEU A 330 21.84 -7.72 24.98
N THR A 331 22.08 -6.82 25.93
CA THR A 331 22.30 -7.17 27.34
C THR A 331 20.99 -7.56 28.04
N GLY A 332 21.08 -8.41 29.06
CA GLY A 332 19.92 -8.84 29.86
C GLY A 332 19.06 -7.68 30.39
N PRO A 333 19.63 -6.60 30.96
CA PRO A 333 18.84 -5.43 31.38
C PRO A 333 18.03 -4.79 30.24
N PHE A 334 18.62 -4.64 29.05
CA PHE A 334 17.93 -4.09 27.88
C PHE A 334 16.78 -5.01 27.43
N VAL A 335 17.05 -6.31 27.33
CA VAL A 335 16.05 -7.31 26.92
C VAL A 335 14.89 -7.37 27.91
N ARG A 336 15.16 -7.33 29.22
CA ARG A 336 14.10 -7.28 30.25
C ARG A 336 13.23 -6.03 30.15
N LYS A 337 13.82 -4.86 29.90
CA LYS A 337 13.07 -3.60 29.73
C LYS A 337 12.09 -3.67 28.56
N TRP A 338 12.53 -4.28 27.45
CA TRP A 338 11.75 -4.41 26.22
C TRP A 338 11.06 -5.78 26.09
N SER A 339 10.91 -6.53 27.18
CA SER A 339 10.25 -7.83 27.19
C SER A 339 8.80 -7.70 26.69
N GLY A 340 8.40 -8.60 25.79
CA GLY A 340 7.09 -8.55 25.12
C GLY A 340 6.91 -7.40 24.11
N LYS A 341 7.94 -6.57 23.91
CA LYS A 341 7.95 -5.39 23.03
C LYS A 341 9.13 -5.39 22.06
N MET A 342 9.75 -6.54 21.84
CA MET A 342 10.86 -6.69 20.92
C MET A 342 10.75 -7.99 20.11
N LEU A 343 10.79 -7.88 18.79
CA LEU A 343 10.69 -8.98 17.83
C LEU A 343 12.00 -9.16 17.08
N ASN A 344 12.35 -10.41 16.78
CA ASN A 344 13.48 -10.78 15.93
C ASN A 344 13.04 -11.77 14.86
N ILE A 345 13.63 -11.65 13.67
CA ILE A 345 13.51 -12.64 12.60
C ILE A 345 14.77 -13.50 12.56
N HIS A 346 14.60 -14.82 12.49
CA HIS A 346 15.67 -15.79 12.46
C HIS A 346 15.52 -16.75 11.27
N PRO A 347 16.58 -17.03 10.48
CA PRO A 347 16.51 -17.81 9.23
C PRO A 347 16.51 -19.33 9.45
N SER A 348 15.71 -19.81 10.41
CA SER A 348 15.39 -21.24 10.56
C SER A 348 14.00 -21.43 11.15
N LEU A 349 13.51 -22.67 11.17
CA LEU A 349 12.38 -23.09 12.00
C LEU A 349 12.88 -23.38 13.42
N LEU A 350 12.84 -22.38 14.30
CA LEU A 350 13.14 -22.57 15.72
C LEU A 350 12.20 -23.62 16.32
N PRO A 351 12.67 -24.48 17.25
CA PRO A 351 13.92 -24.37 18.01
C PRO A 351 15.19 -24.88 17.30
N SER A 352 15.10 -25.36 16.06
CA SER A 352 16.26 -25.89 15.33
C SER A 352 17.18 -24.77 14.82
N PHE A 353 18.49 -25.03 14.79
CA PHE A 353 19.52 -24.17 14.19
C PHE A 353 19.57 -22.74 14.75
N LYS A 354 19.64 -22.62 16.09
CA LYS A 354 19.87 -21.34 16.79
C LYS A 354 21.21 -20.71 16.41
N GLY A 355 21.34 -19.40 16.60
CA GLY A 355 22.59 -18.67 16.42
C GLY A 355 22.96 -18.43 14.96
N VAL A 356 24.24 -18.13 14.71
CA VAL A 356 24.70 -17.72 13.38
C VAL A 356 24.75 -18.89 12.38
N ASN A 357 24.67 -18.57 11.09
CA ASN A 357 24.81 -19.52 9.96
C ASN A 357 23.74 -20.63 9.96
N ALA A 358 22.50 -20.32 10.32
CA ALA A 358 21.42 -21.31 10.44
C ALA A 358 21.16 -22.07 9.13
N GLN A 359 21.30 -21.40 7.98
CA GLN A 359 21.16 -22.01 6.65
C GLN A 359 22.21 -23.09 6.40
N LYS A 360 23.48 -22.80 6.76
CA LYS A 360 24.58 -23.77 6.70
C LYS A 360 24.33 -24.95 7.61
N GLN A 361 23.88 -24.70 8.85
CA GLN A 361 23.55 -25.77 9.79
C GLN A 361 22.43 -26.67 9.24
N ALA A 362 21.39 -26.10 8.62
CA ALA A 362 20.30 -26.85 8.01
C ALA A 362 20.80 -27.75 6.85
N LEU A 363 21.64 -27.21 5.97
CA LEU A 363 22.25 -27.98 4.88
C LEU A 363 23.13 -29.13 5.41
N GLN A 364 23.97 -28.86 6.42
CA GLN A 364 24.84 -29.87 7.03
C GLN A 364 24.06 -30.97 7.75
N ALA A 365 22.92 -30.63 8.37
CA ALA A 365 22.03 -31.60 9.01
C ALA A 365 21.24 -32.44 7.98
N GLY A 366 21.25 -32.07 6.70
CA GLY A 366 20.57 -32.81 5.64
C GLY A 366 19.04 -32.75 5.71
N VAL A 367 18.47 -31.76 6.40
CA VAL A 367 17.01 -31.61 6.49
C VAL A 367 16.43 -31.23 5.12
N ARG A 368 15.17 -31.62 4.87
CA ARG A 368 14.47 -31.30 3.60
C ARG A 368 13.53 -30.11 3.69
N VAL A 369 13.31 -29.62 4.90
CA VAL A 369 12.48 -28.46 5.22
C VAL A 369 13.22 -27.62 6.26
N THR A 370 13.29 -26.33 6.01
CA THR A 370 13.73 -25.30 6.96
C THR A 370 12.73 -24.15 6.87
N GLY A 371 13.12 -22.92 7.17
CA GLY A 371 12.23 -21.77 7.08
C GLY A 371 12.78 -20.55 7.77
N CYS A 372 11.88 -19.68 8.20
CA CYS A 372 12.20 -18.56 9.08
C CYS A 372 11.22 -18.51 10.26
N THR A 373 11.66 -17.89 11.35
CA THR A 373 10.87 -17.71 12.57
C THR A 373 10.93 -16.26 13.03
N VAL A 374 9.77 -15.66 13.26
CA VAL A 374 9.65 -14.42 14.03
C VAL A 374 9.27 -14.76 15.46
N HIS A 375 10.02 -14.25 16.42
CA HIS A 375 9.79 -14.52 17.84
C HIS A 375 10.01 -13.27 18.69
N PHE A 376 9.39 -13.25 19.87
CA PHE A 376 9.76 -12.30 20.91
C PHE A 376 11.21 -12.53 21.35
N VAL A 377 11.97 -11.47 21.58
CA VAL A 377 13.35 -11.59 22.07
C VAL A 377 13.34 -11.91 23.57
N ALA A 378 14.15 -12.90 23.96
CA ALA A 378 14.41 -13.31 25.33
C ALA A 378 15.91 -13.20 25.64
N GLU A 379 16.30 -13.30 26.92
CA GLU A 379 17.71 -13.23 27.31
C GLU A 379 18.53 -14.38 26.73
N GLU A 380 17.94 -15.58 26.69
CA GLU A 380 18.50 -16.68 25.92
C GLU A 380 18.29 -16.42 24.42
N VAL A 381 19.39 -16.47 23.68
CA VAL A 381 19.44 -16.22 22.24
C VAL A 381 18.53 -17.21 21.50
N ASP A 382 17.69 -16.67 20.61
CA ASP A 382 16.76 -17.42 19.75
C ASP A 382 15.86 -18.42 20.48
N ALA A 383 15.44 -18.07 21.71
CA ALA A 383 14.64 -18.95 22.57
C ALA A 383 13.30 -18.36 23.03
N GLY A 384 12.97 -17.14 22.60
CA GLY A 384 11.72 -16.50 23.01
C GLY A 384 10.49 -17.05 22.29
N ALA A 385 9.32 -16.64 22.75
CA ALA A 385 8.04 -17.15 22.24
C ALA A 385 7.87 -16.84 20.74
N ILE A 386 7.59 -17.89 19.97
CA ILE A 386 7.45 -17.86 18.51
C ILE A 386 6.11 -17.26 18.12
N VAL A 387 6.10 -16.22 17.28
CA VAL A 387 4.88 -15.53 16.82
C VAL A 387 4.43 -16.08 15.46
N VAL A 388 5.34 -16.15 14.50
CA VAL A 388 5.08 -16.64 13.14
C VAL A 388 6.25 -17.50 12.69
N GLN A 389 5.95 -18.60 12.00
CA GLN A 389 6.94 -19.38 11.26
C GLN A 389 6.45 -19.59 9.83
N GLU A 390 7.40 -19.65 8.90
CA GLU A 390 7.10 -20.01 7.53
C GLU A 390 8.12 -21.04 7.05
N ALA A 391 7.62 -22.18 6.59
CA ALA A 391 8.43 -23.29 6.15
C ALA A 391 8.85 -23.12 4.68
N VAL A 392 10.08 -23.54 4.38
CA VAL A 392 10.72 -23.44 3.07
C VAL A 392 11.39 -24.78 2.74
N PRO A 393 11.17 -25.35 1.53
CA PRO A 393 11.82 -26.59 1.15
C PRO A 393 13.31 -26.38 0.87
N ILE A 394 14.12 -27.38 1.21
CA ILE A 394 15.52 -27.51 0.77
C ILE A 394 15.57 -28.45 -0.46
N LEU A 395 16.00 -27.88 -1.58
CA LEU A 395 16.17 -28.60 -2.85
C LEU A 395 17.49 -29.36 -2.85
N VAL A 396 17.56 -30.43 -3.65
CA VAL A 396 18.77 -31.28 -3.75
C VAL A 396 19.99 -30.48 -4.23
N THR A 397 19.75 -29.44 -5.02
CA THR A 397 20.77 -28.59 -5.64
C THR A 397 21.06 -27.32 -4.86
N ASP A 398 20.49 -27.15 -3.66
CA ASP A 398 20.67 -25.90 -2.91
C ASP A 398 22.10 -25.72 -2.43
N THR A 399 22.61 -24.51 -2.67
CA THR A 399 23.74 -23.92 -1.96
C THR A 399 23.25 -23.06 -0.79
N GLU A 400 24.15 -22.68 0.11
CA GLU A 400 23.85 -21.75 1.22
C GLU A 400 23.23 -20.44 0.71
N ASP A 401 23.72 -19.90 -0.40
CA ASP A 401 23.20 -18.67 -1.00
C ASP A 401 21.77 -18.87 -1.54
N SER A 402 21.54 -19.89 -2.36
CA SER A 402 20.21 -20.15 -2.95
C SER A 402 19.16 -20.46 -1.88
N LEU A 403 19.54 -21.15 -0.80
CA LEU A 403 18.67 -21.41 0.33
C LEU A 403 18.40 -20.12 1.11
N SER A 404 19.43 -19.29 1.33
CA SER A 404 19.30 -17.99 2.00
C SER A 404 18.36 -17.05 1.24
N GLU A 405 18.43 -17.03 -0.09
CA GLU A 405 17.50 -16.24 -0.91
C GLU A 405 16.05 -16.70 -0.75
N ARG A 406 15.81 -18.02 -0.78
CA ARG A 406 14.47 -18.58 -0.61
C ARG A 406 13.90 -18.35 0.80
N ILE A 407 14.73 -18.51 1.83
CA ILE A 407 14.33 -18.19 3.22
C ILE A 407 14.02 -16.69 3.33
N ARG A 408 14.81 -15.82 2.72
CA ARG A 408 14.58 -14.37 2.76
C ARG A 408 13.24 -13.96 2.14
N GLU A 409 12.76 -14.63 1.10
CA GLU A 409 11.41 -14.40 0.58
C GLU A 409 10.32 -14.72 1.60
N ALA A 410 10.50 -15.79 2.39
CA ALA A 410 9.61 -16.14 3.49
C ALA A 410 9.72 -15.12 4.64
N GLU A 411 10.92 -14.66 4.99
CA GLU A 411 11.12 -13.61 5.99
C GLU A 411 10.35 -12.33 5.65
N HIS A 412 10.37 -11.94 4.36
CA HIS A 412 9.64 -10.77 3.86
C HIS A 412 8.12 -10.88 3.97
N ARG A 413 7.57 -12.07 4.24
CA ARG A 413 6.15 -12.29 4.53
C ARG A 413 5.92 -12.46 6.04
N ALA A 414 6.71 -13.33 6.68
CA ALA A 414 6.58 -13.66 8.09
C ALA A 414 6.80 -12.44 9.01
N PHE A 415 7.82 -11.62 8.74
CA PHE A 415 8.16 -10.51 9.63
C PHE A 415 7.10 -9.38 9.62
N PRO A 416 6.62 -8.91 8.46
CA PRO A 416 5.45 -8.04 8.40
C PRO A 416 4.21 -8.59 9.11
N ALA A 417 3.90 -9.88 8.93
CA ALA A 417 2.73 -10.50 9.55
C ALA A 417 2.83 -10.51 11.08
N ALA A 418 3.99 -10.89 11.61
CA ALA A 418 4.25 -10.88 13.05
C ALA A 418 4.23 -9.47 13.64
N LEU A 419 4.78 -8.48 12.93
CA LEU A 419 4.70 -7.08 13.34
C LEU A 419 3.24 -6.66 13.51
N GLU A 420 2.38 -6.95 12.53
CA GLU A 420 0.98 -6.57 12.57
C GLU A 420 0.21 -7.25 13.71
N LEU A 421 0.44 -8.56 13.91
CA LEU A 421 -0.19 -9.31 14.99
C LEU A 421 0.13 -8.73 16.36
N VAL A 422 1.37 -8.29 16.58
CA VAL A 422 1.80 -7.71 17.86
C VAL A 422 1.35 -6.25 17.98
N ALA A 423 1.51 -5.45 16.94
CA ALA A 423 1.16 -4.03 16.94
C ALA A 423 -0.35 -3.78 17.05
N SER A 424 -1.18 -4.67 16.49
CA SER A 424 -2.65 -4.63 16.66
C SER A 424 -3.09 -5.08 18.06
N GLY A 425 -2.19 -5.71 18.81
CA GLY A 425 -2.47 -6.36 20.08
C GLY A 425 -3.17 -7.72 19.95
N ALA A 426 -3.29 -8.26 18.74
CA ALA A 426 -3.85 -9.60 18.49
C ALA A 426 -3.01 -10.70 19.15
N VAL A 427 -1.69 -10.49 19.21
CA VAL A 427 -0.73 -11.32 19.93
C VAL A 427 0.00 -10.50 20.98
N LYS A 428 0.07 -11.02 22.20
CA LYS A 428 0.85 -10.42 23.29
C LYS A 428 1.62 -11.49 24.06
N LEU A 429 2.76 -11.10 24.60
CA LEU A 429 3.50 -11.91 25.58
C LEU A 429 3.02 -11.55 26.99
N ARG A 430 2.66 -12.55 27.79
CA ARG A 430 2.37 -12.38 29.22
C ARG A 430 3.65 -12.37 30.05
N ASP A 431 3.53 -11.87 31.28
CA ASP A 431 4.62 -11.84 32.25
C ASP A 431 5.13 -13.24 32.64
N ASP A 432 4.30 -14.28 32.49
CA ASP A 432 4.67 -15.68 32.70
C ASP A 432 5.44 -16.30 31.50
N GLY A 433 5.74 -15.50 30.48
CA GLY A 433 6.45 -15.91 29.26
C GLY A 433 5.57 -16.63 28.23
N ARG A 434 4.26 -16.79 28.49
CA ARG A 434 3.34 -17.42 27.53
C ARG A 434 2.76 -16.39 26.57
N MET A 435 2.64 -16.80 25.31
CA MET A 435 2.00 -16.00 24.29
C MET A 435 0.48 -16.20 24.31
N VAL A 436 -0.27 -15.13 24.08
CA VAL A 436 -1.73 -15.14 24.06
C VAL A 436 -2.22 -14.57 22.75
N TRP A 437 -3.19 -15.26 22.18
CA TRP A 437 -3.94 -14.84 21.01
C TRP A 437 -5.30 -14.32 21.47
N SER A 438 -5.66 -13.10 21.07
CA SER A 438 -7.02 -12.59 21.28
C SER A 438 -8.01 -13.42 20.45
N HIS A 439 -9.19 -13.73 21.00
CA HIS A 439 -10.15 -14.75 20.48
C HIS A 439 -10.77 -14.47 19.08
N ASN A 440 -10.32 -13.45 18.36
CA ASN A 440 -10.88 -13.05 17.05
C ASN A 440 -9.91 -13.30 15.87
N VAL A 441 -8.95 -14.21 16.00
CA VAL A 441 -8.04 -14.60 14.91
C VAL A 441 -8.36 -16.03 14.50
N GLN A 442 -9.11 -16.20 13.40
CA GLN A 442 -9.22 -17.45 12.65
C GLN A 442 -8.42 -17.34 11.36
#